data_AF-A0A2V7SB10-F1
#
_entry.id   AF-A0A2V7SB10-F1
#
_cell.length_a   1.000
_cell.length_b   1.000
_cell.length_c   1.000
_cell.angle_alpha   90.00
_cell.angle_beta   90.00
_cell.angle_gamma   90.00
#
_symmetry.space_group_name_H-M   'P 1'
#
loop_
_entity.id
_entity.type
_entity.pdbx_description
1 polymer ?
#
loop_
_entity_poly.entity_id
_entity_poly.type
_entity_poly.pdbx_seq_one_letter_code
_entity_poly.pdbx_strand_id
1 'polypeptide(L)'
;MSDETYGPERAERLVALLRALAERIQELDRAGGGRLLDAAPELQKLFGNARSELFHYEVRQTYDTPEIAESRRIVEEAERRFRELDLDEPGDDEGPWRKDPDA
;
A
#
# COMPACT_ATOMS: atom_id res chain seq x y z
N MET A 1 -10.11 7.77 -1.00
CA MET A 1 -9.68 6.59 -1.78
C MET A 1 -10.24 5.39 -1.04
N SER A 2 -11.01 4.54 -1.69
CA SER A 2 -11.61 3.36 -1.05
C SER A 2 -10.51 2.51 -0.45
N ASP A 3 -10.59 2.25 0.86
CA ASP A 3 -9.77 1.28 1.57
C ASP A 3 -10.20 -0.12 1.11
N GLU A 4 -9.85 -0.44 -0.13
CA GLU A 4 -10.02 -1.76 -0.71
C GLU A 4 -9.10 -2.70 0.05
N THR A 5 -9.70 -3.42 1.00
CA THR A 5 -9.20 -4.70 1.48
C THR A 5 -8.63 -5.45 0.29
N TYR A 6 -7.41 -5.98 0.40
CA TYR A 6 -6.71 -6.68 -0.68
C TYR A 6 -7.59 -7.81 -1.22
N GLY A 7 -8.36 -7.51 -2.27
CA GLY A 7 -9.39 -8.40 -2.77
C GLY A 7 -8.77 -9.61 -3.47
N PRO A 8 -9.55 -10.69 -3.67
CA PRO A 8 -9.11 -11.87 -4.40
C PRO A 8 -8.48 -11.51 -5.77
N GLU A 9 -9.01 -10.48 -6.42
CA GLU A 9 -8.52 -9.98 -7.71
C GLU A 9 -7.04 -9.58 -7.69
N ARG A 10 -6.53 -9.02 -6.59
CA ARG A 10 -5.13 -8.57 -6.54
C ARG A 10 -4.17 -9.73 -6.33
N ALA A 11 -4.59 -10.75 -5.57
CA ALA A 11 -3.88 -12.02 -5.48
C ALA A 11 -3.84 -12.74 -6.85
N GLU A 12 -4.96 -12.74 -7.57
CA GLU A 12 -5.03 -13.28 -8.93
C GLU A 12 -4.10 -12.53 -9.90
N ARG A 13 -4.05 -11.19 -9.81
CA ARG A 13 -3.10 -10.38 -10.59
C ARG A 13 -1.65 -10.72 -10.28
N LEU A 14 -1.30 -10.92 -9.01
CA LEU A 14 0.05 -11.35 -8.62
C LEU A 14 0.38 -12.73 -9.18
N VAL A 15 -0.54 -13.69 -9.07
CA VAL A 15 -0.37 -15.03 -9.68
C VAL A 15 -0.18 -14.94 -11.18
N ALA A 16 -0.96 -14.10 -11.88
CA ALA A 16 -0.82 -13.88 -13.31
C ALA A 16 0.55 -13.28 -13.67
N LEU A 17 1.03 -12.31 -12.89
CA LEU A 17 2.37 -11.72 -13.07
C LEU A 17 3.48 -12.76 -12.92
N LEU A 18 3.40 -13.62 -11.89
CA LEU A 18 4.39 -14.67 -11.66
C LEU A 18 4.39 -15.72 -12.78
N ARG A 19 3.21 -16.08 -13.29
CA ARG A 19 3.08 -17.00 -14.44
C ARG A 19 3.66 -16.40 -15.70
N ALA A 20 3.38 -15.13 -15.99
CA ALA A 20 3.94 -14.43 -17.14
C ALA A 20 5.48 -14.34 -17.08
N LEU A 21 6.05 -14.09 -15.89
CA LEU A 21 7.50 -14.13 -15.68
C LEU A 21 8.09 -15.52 -15.97
N ALA A 22 7.46 -16.58 -15.45
CA ALA A 22 7.90 -17.95 -15.68
C ALA A 22 7.84 -18.32 -17.17
N GLU A 23 6.75 -17.97 -17.85
CA GLU A 23 6.59 -18.18 -19.30
C GLU A 23 7.69 -17.46 -20.08
N ARG A 24 7.99 -16.21 -19.72
CA ARG A 24 9.04 -15.43 -20.38
C ARG A 24 10.43 -16.05 -20.24
N ILE A 25 10.75 -16.57 -19.06
CA ILE A 25 12.01 -17.29 -18.82
C ILE A 25 12.08 -18.55 -19.71
N GLN A 26 11.00 -19.33 -19.77
CA GLN A 26 10.94 -20.54 -20.59
C GLN A 26 11.01 -20.26 -22.09
N GLU A 27 10.44 -19.15 -22.56
CA GLU A 27 10.60 -18.70 -23.95
C GLU A 27 12.06 -18.40 -24.29
N LEU A 28 12.75 -17.64 -23.41
CA LEU A 28 14.14 -17.26 -23.61
C LEU A 28 15.09 -18.45 -23.56
N ASP A 29 14.81 -19.42 -22.68
CA ASP A 29 15.56 -20.68 -22.59
C ASP A 29 15.36 -21.54 -23.85
N ARG A 30 14.11 -21.71 -24.30
CA ARG A 30 13.78 -22.46 -25.53
C ARG A 30 14.34 -21.81 -26.80
N ALA A 31 14.48 -20.49 -26.83
CA ALA A 31 15.12 -19.80 -27.94
C ALA A 31 16.60 -20.19 -28.12
N GLY A 32 17.24 -20.73 -27.08
CA GLY A 32 18.61 -21.22 -27.11
C GLY A 32 19.64 -20.10 -27.31
N GLY A 33 20.88 -20.48 -27.61
CA GLY A 33 21.92 -19.54 -28.05
C GLY A 33 22.33 -18.46 -27.04
N GLY A 34 22.15 -18.68 -25.73
CA GLY A 34 22.52 -17.71 -24.69
C GLY A 34 21.52 -16.58 -24.47
N ARG A 35 20.36 -16.61 -25.16
CA ARG A 35 19.34 -15.54 -25.14
C ARG A 35 18.79 -15.24 -23.74
N LEU A 36 18.79 -16.23 -22.85
CA LEU A 36 18.40 -16.03 -21.46
C LEU A 36 19.32 -15.05 -20.72
N LEU A 37 20.63 -15.11 -20.99
CA LEU A 37 21.61 -14.20 -20.40
C LEU A 37 21.64 -12.84 -21.13
N ASP A 38 21.44 -12.83 -22.45
CA ASP A 38 21.34 -11.58 -23.22
C ASP A 38 20.14 -10.73 -22.77
N ALA A 39 19.07 -11.37 -22.30
CA ALA A 39 17.88 -10.72 -21.76
C ALA A 39 18.02 -10.27 -20.29
N ALA A 40 19.23 -10.31 -19.70
CA ALA A 40 19.44 -9.94 -18.30
C ALA A 40 18.84 -8.57 -17.89
N PRO A 41 18.96 -7.48 -18.68
CA PRO A 41 18.33 -6.20 -18.32
C PRO A 41 16.80 -6.24 -18.30
N GLU A 42 16.19 -7.05 -19.15
CA GLU A 42 14.73 -7.28 -19.17
C GLU A 42 14.31 -8.07 -17.92
N LEU A 43 14.98 -9.19 -17.66
CA LEU A 43 14.70 -10.06 -16.53
C LEU A 43 14.88 -9.34 -15.19
N GLN A 44 15.90 -8.49 -15.05
CA GLN A 44 16.10 -7.68 -13.84
C GLN A 44 14.90 -6.77 -13.54
N LYS A 45 14.31 -6.15 -14.57
CA LYS A 45 13.09 -5.33 -14.41
C LYS A 45 11.91 -6.17 -13.98
N LEU A 46 11.69 -7.32 -14.61
CA LEU A 46 10.59 -8.21 -14.28
C LEU A 46 10.72 -8.78 -12.86
N PHE A 47 11.93 -9.18 -12.45
CA PHE A 47 12.21 -9.62 -11.09
C PHE A 47 12.01 -8.49 -10.07
N GLY A 48 12.41 -7.27 -10.40
CA GLY A 48 12.16 -6.09 -9.56
C GLY A 48 10.68 -5.87 -9.29
N ASN A 49 9.86 -5.92 -10.35
CA ASN A 49 8.40 -5.78 -10.26
C ASN A 49 7.78 -6.93 -9.45
N ALA A 50 8.13 -8.18 -9.77
CA ALA A 50 7.62 -9.35 -9.05
C ALA A 50 7.97 -9.31 -7.56
N ARG A 51 9.21 -8.92 -7.22
CA ARG A 51 9.65 -8.76 -5.84
C ARG A 51 8.86 -7.67 -5.11
N SER A 52 8.61 -6.53 -5.75
CA SER A 52 7.84 -5.44 -5.15
C SER A 52 6.41 -5.88 -4.85
N GLU A 53 5.74 -6.55 -5.79
CA GLU A 53 4.37 -7.01 -5.59
C GLU A 53 4.28 -8.14 -4.56
N LEU A 54 5.24 -9.08 -4.54
CA LEU A 54 5.34 -10.11 -3.50
C LEU A 54 5.52 -9.50 -2.11
N PHE A 55 6.38 -8.48 -1.97
CA PHE A 55 6.57 -7.78 -0.72
C PHE A 55 5.29 -7.08 -0.26
N HIS A 56 4.60 -6.38 -1.16
CA HIS A 56 3.31 -5.77 -0.85
C HIS A 56 2.28 -6.81 -0.42
N TYR A 57 2.24 -7.96 -1.07
CA TYR A 57 1.38 -9.07 -0.70
C TYR A 57 1.72 -9.59 0.70
N GLU A 58 2.98 -9.90 0.99
CA GLU A 58 3.42 -10.44 2.29
C GLU A 58 3.18 -9.48 3.46
N VAL A 59 3.55 -8.21 3.29
CA VAL A 59 3.32 -7.17 4.30
C VAL A 59 1.81 -7.02 4.55
N ARG A 60 0.99 -7.02 3.50
CA ARG A 60 -0.47 -6.89 3.66
C ARG A 60 -1.10 -8.15 4.28
N GLN A 61 -0.66 -9.35 3.91
CA GLN A 61 -1.10 -10.59 4.57
C GLN A 61 -0.80 -10.56 6.08
N THR A 62 0.26 -9.87 6.48
CA THR A 62 0.69 -9.78 7.88
C THR A 62 0.01 -8.65 8.65
N TYR A 63 -0.34 -7.54 8.00
CA TYR A 63 -0.76 -6.29 8.67
C TYR A 63 -2.09 -5.69 8.20
N ASP A 64 -2.75 -6.28 7.21
CA ASP A 64 -4.01 -5.77 6.64
C ASP A 64 -5.17 -6.71 7.01
N THR A 65 -5.33 -6.95 8.31
CA THR A 65 -6.45 -7.74 8.84
C THR A 65 -7.74 -6.91 8.83
N PRO A 66 -8.93 -7.54 8.82
CA PRO A 66 -10.21 -6.83 8.87
C PRO A 66 -10.29 -5.83 10.03
N GLU A 67 -9.70 -6.15 11.18
CA GLU A 67 -9.67 -5.32 12.38
C GLU A 67 -8.83 -4.04 12.17
N ILE A 68 -7.73 -4.11 11.42
CA ILE A 68 -6.90 -2.95 11.11
C ILE A 68 -7.58 -2.04 10.09
N ALA A 69 -8.26 -2.61 9.09
CA ALA A 69 -9.08 -1.86 8.14
C ALA A 69 -10.26 -1.15 8.84
N GLU A 70 -10.93 -1.82 9.78
CA GLU A 70 -11.98 -1.22 10.60
C GLU A 70 -11.42 -0.09 11.48
N SER A 71 -10.28 -0.30 12.15
CA SER A 71 -9.64 0.73 12.94
C SER A 71 -9.26 1.97 12.11
N ARG A 72 -8.75 1.80 10.88
CA ARG A 72 -8.45 2.92 9.97
C ARG A 72 -9.72 3.67 9.57
N ARG A 73 -10.79 2.94 9.22
CA ARG A 73 -12.09 3.55 8.89
C ARG A 73 -12.64 4.39 10.04
N ILE A 74 -12.56 3.89 11.27
CA ILE A 74 -13.01 4.62 12.46
C ILE A 74 -12.21 5.91 12.65
N VAL A 75 -10.89 5.87 12.49
CA VAL A 75 -10.03 7.05 12.59
C VAL A 75 -10.35 8.07 11.49
N GLU A 76 -10.45 7.65 10.23
CA GLU A 76 -10.81 8.54 9.11
C GLU A 76 -12.21 9.16 9.29
N GLU A 77 -13.17 8.40 9.80
CA GLU A 77 -14.49 8.93 10.15
C GLU A 77 -14.43 9.96 11.28
N ALA A 78 -13.64 9.69 12.33
CA ALA A 78 -13.44 10.64 13.42
C ALA A 78 -12.74 11.93 12.93
N GLU A 79 -11.70 11.84 12.11
CA GLU A 79 -11.01 12.99 11.52
C GLU A 79 -11.90 13.80 10.58
N ARG A 80 -12.77 13.13 9.81
CA ARG A 80 -13.75 13.80 8.96
C ARG A 80 -14.78 14.54 9.81
N ARG A 81 -15.36 13.88 10.82
CA ARG A 81 -16.29 14.52 11.75
C ARG A 81 -15.63 15.69 12.48
N PHE A 82 -14.38 15.56 12.90
CA PHE A 82 -13.62 16.63 13.55
C PHE A 82 -13.46 17.86 12.63
N ARG A 83 -13.13 17.64 11.35
CA ARG A 83 -13.05 18.72 10.34
C ARG A 83 -14.41 19.34 10.02
N GLU A 84 -15.47 18.54 10.00
CA GLU A 84 -16.85 19.02 9.79
C GLU A 84 -17.41 19.80 10.99
N LEU A 85 -16.84 19.61 12.18
CA LEU A 85 -17.22 20.34 13.40
C LEU A 85 -16.63 21.76 13.49
N ASP A 86 -15.93 22.24 12.43
CA ASP A 86 -15.39 23.60 12.27
C ASP A 86 -14.73 24.17 13.55
N LEU A 87 -13.94 23.33 14.24
CA LEU A 87 -13.16 23.71 15.42
C LEU A 87 -12.00 24.67 15.09
N ASP A 88 -11.91 25.14 13.85
CA ASP A 88 -11.01 26.20 13.39
C ASP A 88 -11.58 27.61 13.64
N GLU A 89 -12.81 27.75 14.18
CA GLU A 89 -13.21 29.02 14.78
C GLU A 89 -12.32 29.24 16.02
N PRO A 90 -11.50 30.32 16.08
CA PRO A 90 -10.81 30.68 17.30
C PRO A 90 -11.87 31.11 18.31
N GLY A 91 -12.45 30.12 18.99
CA GLY A 91 -13.25 30.35 20.18
C GLY A 91 -12.35 31.13 21.13
N ASP A 92 -12.84 32.30 21.53
CA ASP A 92 -12.20 33.26 22.42
C ASP A 92 -11.48 32.51 23.57
N ASP A 93 -10.18 32.30 23.40
CA ASP A 93 -9.37 31.37 24.20
C ASP A 93 -8.92 32.05 25.51
N GLU A 94 -9.86 32.75 26.15
CA GLU A 94 -9.78 33.22 27.53
C GLU A 94 -10.29 32.13 28.49
N GLY A 95 -9.73 30.92 28.37
CA GLY A 95 -9.89 29.90 29.38
C GLY A 95 -9.12 30.25 30.66
N PRO A 96 -9.65 29.98 31.87
CA PRO A 96 -9.08 30.40 33.16
C PRO A 96 -7.71 29.79 33.51
N TRP A 97 -7.16 28.97 32.63
CA TRP A 97 -5.85 28.30 32.71
C TRP A 97 -4.70 29.13 32.11
N ARG A 98 -4.98 30.22 31.38
CA ARG A 98 -3.99 31.25 31.03
C ARG A 98 -4.08 32.39 32.03
N LYS A 99 -3.65 32.15 33.27
CA LYS A 99 -3.24 33.25 34.13
C LYS A 99 -1.82 33.60 33.74
N ASP A 100 -1.61 34.85 33.30
CA ASP A 100 -0.27 35.42 33.22
C ASP A 100 0.44 35.19 34.57
N PRO A 101 1.70 34.71 34.57
CA PRO A 101 2.46 34.55 35.80
C PRO A 101 2.91 35.88 36.42
N ASP A 102 2.54 37.03 35.85
CA ASP A 102 2.84 38.36 36.40
C ASP A 102 1.54 39.16 36.65
N ALA A 103 0.95 38.97 37.83
CA ALA A 103 0.01 39.88 38.47
C ALA A 103 0.32 39.97 39.97
#